data_AF-A0AAD5EPW8-F1
#
_entry.id   AF-A0AAD5EPW8-F1
#
_cell.length_a   1.000
_cell.length_b   1.000
_cell.length_c   1.000
_cell.angle_alpha   90.00
_cell.angle_beta   90.00
_cell.angle_gamma   90.00
#
_symmetry.space_group_name_H-M   'P 1'
#
loop_
_entity.id
_entity.type
_entity.pdbx_description
1 polymer ?
#
loop_
_entity_poly.entity_id
_entity_poly.type
_entity_poly.pdbx_seq_one_letter_code
_entity_poly.pdbx_strand_id
1 'polypeptide(L)'
;MNDTSLRFQPRNYQVALEAVSPVMMQFQELKKQIDLFWEAMTELFDIETNTSCGTHVHVAPRDHGYTLEELRRLAYAVATEEKFVLQILPQERIDNHYCRPCSFRSEELRLDLQEGEEDNIEHPSSYVAERLRGIRNESELIDYMQSNNRYVLWNFKNTQSQSGTVEFRGGRHMRGPVRTKRWIAFTVAFVNKAIEESGMYDRTVESDIDEWWQNIRSRAKSMRMDEFLPGTWQRMRDIVR
;
A
#
# COMPACT_ATOMS: atom_id res chain seq x y z
N MET A 1 2.58 -25.32 -17.57
CA MET A 1 3.48 -24.32 -16.95
C MET A 1 3.30 -24.44 -15.45
N ASN A 2 4.29 -24.99 -14.75
CA ASN A 2 4.25 -25.07 -13.28
C ASN A 2 4.72 -23.72 -12.74
N ASP A 3 3.78 -22.88 -12.34
CA ASP A 3 4.11 -21.72 -11.54
C ASP A 3 4.52 -22.18 -10.14
N THR A 4 5.79 -21.97 -9.80
CA THR A 4 6.40 -22.36 -8.53
C THR A 4 5.98 -21.44 -7.37
N SER A 5 5.23 -20.36 -7.65
CA SER A 5 4.62 -19.50 -6.62
C SER A 5 3.50 -20.21 -5.84
N LEU A 6 2.92 -21.26 -6.43
CA LEU A 6 1.80 -22.00 -5.90
C LEU A 6 2.29 -23.17 -5.04
N ARG A 7 2.47 -22.89 -3.74
CA ARG A 7 2.99 -23.86 -2.76
C ARG A 7 2.05 -25.04 -2.46
N PHE A 8 0.85 -25.05 -3.02
CA PHE A 8 -0.15 -26.09 -2.79
C PHE A 8 -0.26 -26.97 -4.03
N GLN A 9 -0.03 -28.28 -3.89
CA GLN A 9 -0.40 -29.25 -4.93
C GLN A 9 -1.93 -29.30 -4.98
N PRO A 10 -2.57 -28.83 -6.06
CA PRO A 10 -4.02 -28.80 -6.12
C PRO A 10 -4.56 -30.22 -5.98
N ARG A 11 -5.56 -30.44 -5.12
CA ARG A 11 -6.35 -31.67 -5.18
C ARG A 11 -7.13 -31.65 -6.51
N ASN A 12 -7.56 -32.81 -7.00
CA ASN A 12 -8.29 -32.93 -8.27
C ASN A 12 -9.28 -31.76 -8.46
N TYR A 13 -9.18 -31.09 -9.62
CA TYR A 13 -10.01 -29.94 -10.05
C TYR A 13 -9.72 -28.56 -9.44
N GLN A 14 -8.69 -28.41 -8.60
CA GLN A 14 -8.25 -27.08 -8.13
C GLN A 14 -7.23 -26.46 -9.10
N VAL A 15 -7.34 -25.14 -9.32
CA VAL A 15 -6.37 -24.32 -10.05
C VAL A 15 -6.05 -23.13 -9.16
N ALA A 16 -4.77 -22.79 -9.04
CA ALA A 16 -4.41 -21.54 -8.36
C ALA A 16 -4.19 -20.41 -9.38
N LEU A 17 -4.56 -19.21 -8.96
CA LEU A 17 -4.77 -18.06 -9.83
C LEU A 17 -4.09 -16.83 -9.24
N GLU A 18 -3.26 -16.17 -10.03
CA GLU A 18 -2.87 -14.78 -9.84
C GLU A 18 -3.56 -13.95 -10.93
N ALA A 19 -4.59 -13.19 -10.53
CA ALA A 19 -5.31 -12.31 -11.45
C ALA A 19 -4.67 -10.92 -11.45
N VAL A 20 -4.20 -10.48 -12.61
CA VAL A 20 -3.57 -9.16 -12.81
C VAL A 20 -4.48 -8.33 -13.72
N SER A 21 -4.81 -7.12 -13.29
CA SER A 21 -5.66 -6.23 -14.06
C SER A 21 -4.88 -5.44 -15.09
N PRO A 22 -5.53 -4.90 -16.14
CA PRO A 22 -4.94 -3.82 -16.93
C PRO A 22 -4.74 -2.57 -16.06
N VAL A 23 -3.96 -1.60 -16.58
CA VAL A 23 -3.86 -0.26 -16.00
C VAL A 23 -5.22 0.43 -16.14
N MET A 24 -5.76 0.95 -15.03
CA MET A 24 -7.05 1.63 -15.01
C MET A 24 -6.84 3.10 -14.66
N MET A 25 -7.28 3.98 -15.55
CA MET A 25 -7.08 5.43 -15.40
C MET A 25 -8.32 6.14 -14.87
N GLN A 26 -9.48 5.49 -14.97
CA GLN A 26 -10.78 6.10 -14.68
C GLN A 26 -11.55 5.30 -13.64
N PHE A 27 -12.17 6.01 -12.70
CA PHE A 27 -12.96 5.41 -11.62
C PHE A 27 -14.08 4.47 -12.13
N GLN A 28 -14.82 4.89 -13.17
CA GLN A 28 -15.94 4.11 -13.70
C GLN A 28 -15.46 2.83 -14.39
N GLU A 29 -14.34 2.89 -15.09
CA GLU A 29 -13.70 1.72 -15.68
C GLU A 29 -13.26 0.75 -14.58
N LEU A 30 -12.62 1.26 -13.53
CA LEU A 30 -12.19 0.44 -12.40
C LEU A 30 -13.35 -0.30 -11.74
N LYS A 31 -14.43 0.43 -11.45
CA LYS A 31 -15.64 -0.16 -10.87
C LYS A 31 -16.18 -1.29 -11.75
N LYS A 32 -16.36 -1.02 -13.04
CA LYS A 32 -16.90 -1.99 -14.01
C LYS A 32 -16.01 -3.22 -14.16
N GLN A 33 -14.70 -3.05 -14.28
CA GLN A 33 -13.75 -4.15 -14.50
C GLN A 33 -13.68 -5.07 -13.27
N ILE A 34 -13.63 -4.49 -12.06
CA ILE A 34 -13.60 -5.30 -10.83
C ILE A 34 -14.93 -6.03 -10.62
N ASP A 35 -16.07 -5.39 -10.88
CA ASP A 35 -17.38 -6.02 -10.74
C ASP A 35 -17.54 -7.18 -11.74
N LEU A 36 -17.19 -6.97 -13.01
CA LEU A 36 -17.23 -8.00 -14.05
C LEU A 36 -16.30 -9.18 -13.75
N PHE A 37 -15.07 -8.91 -13.29
CA PHE A 37 -14.12 -9.97 -12.92
C PHE A 37 -14.71 -10.86 -11.83
N TRP A 38 -15.23 -10.27 -10.75
CA TRP A 38 -15.76 -11.06 -9.65
C TRP A 38 -17.05 -11.78 -10.01
N GLU A 39 -17.94 -11.17 -10.80
CA GLU A 39 -19.13 -11.82 -11.33
C GLU A 39 -18.76 -13.12 -12.08
N ALA A 40 -17.87 -13.01 -13.08
CA ALA A 40 -17.42 -14.16 -13.86
C ALA A 40 -16.69 -15.21 -12.99
N MET A 41 -15.85 -14.78 -12.05
CA MET A 41 -15.13 -15.70 -11.16
C MET A 41 -16.09 -16.49 -10.27
N THR A 42 -17.11 -15.84 -9.71
CA THR A 42 -18.08 -16.51 -8.82
C THR A 42 -19.11 -17.35 -9.57
N GLU A 43 -19.34 -17.09 -10.85
CA GLU A 43 -20.20 -17.91 -11.70
C GLU A 43 -19.51 -19.22 -12.11
N LEU A 44 -18.19 -19.18 -12.35
CA LEU A 44 -17.44 -20.30 -12.92
C LEU A 44 -16.66 -21.12 -11.89
N PHE A 45 -16.35 -20.55 -10.71
CA PHE A 45 -15.45 -21.17 -9.75
C PHE A 45 -15.94 -21.05 -8.30
N ASP A 46 -15.73 -22.12 -7.54
CA ASP A 46 -15.75 -22.08 -6.07
C ASP A 46 -14.42 -21.52 -5.57
N ILE A 47 -14.47 -20.34 -4.93
CA ILE A 47 -13.26 -19.59 -4.54
C ILE A 47 -12.78 -20.05 -3.17
N GLU A 48 -11.72 -20.87 -3.19
CA GLU A 48 -10.97 -21.24 -2.00
C GLU A 48 -9.91 -20.19 -1.66
N THR A 49 -9.65 -19.99 -0.37
CA THR A 49 -8.68 -18.99 0.08
C THR A 49 -7.62 -19.54 1.00
N ASN A 50 -6.41 -19.00 0.84
CA ASN A 50 -5.25 -19.35 1.63
C ASN A 50 -4.66 -18.07 2.22
N THR A 51 -4.30 -18.09 3.51
CA THR A 51 -3.68 -16.97 4.21
C THR A 51 -2.30 -16.59 3.65
N SER A 52 -1.66 -17.48 2.88
CA SER A 52 -0.46 -17.16 2.11
C SER A 52 -0.72 -16.31 0.87
N CYS A 53 -1.97 -16.20 0.40
CA CYS A 53 -2.33 -15.41 -0.76
C CYS A 53 -2.55 -13.94 -0.39
N GLY A 54 -2.13 -13.05 -1.29
CA GLY A 54 -2.21 -11.62 -1.11
C GLY A 54 -2.72 -10.87 -2.32
N THR A 55 -2.97 -9.58 -2.12
CA THR A 55 -3.30 -8.65 -3.18
C THR A 55 -2.30 -7.51 -3.15
N HIS A 56 -1.85 -7.16 -4.34
CA HIS A 56 -0.96 -6.03 -4.56
C HIS A 56 -1.73 -4.96 -5.34
N VAL A 57 -1.57 -3.71 -4.92
CA VAL A 57 -2.12 -2.56 -5.64
C VAL A 57 -0.96 -1.72 -6.12
N HIS A 58 -0.86 -1.57 -7.44
CA HIS A 58 0.15 -0.75 -8.09
C HIS A 58 -0.44 0.61 -8.43
N VAL A 59 0.26 1.68 -8.04
CA VAL A 59 -0.15 3.06 -8.31
C VAL A 59 1.01 3.82 -8.94
N ALA A 60 0.71 4.64 -9.94
CA ALA A 60 1.63 5.57 -10.57
C ALA A 60 0.88 6.87 -10.91
N PRO A 61 1.60 8.00 -11.07
CA PRO A 61 1.00 9.20 -11.64
C PRO A 61 0.49 8.94 -13.06
N ARG A 62 -0.53 9.68 -13.47
CA ARG A 62 -1.27 9.39 -14.70
C ARG A 62 -0.51 9.77 -15.97
N ASP A 63 0.13 10.94 -15.97
CA ASP A 63 0.69 11.56 -17.18
C ASP A 63 2.23 11.57 -17.18
N HIS A 64 2.85 11.07 -16.10
CA HIS A 64 4.29 11.04 -15.92
C HIS A 64 4.72 9.87 -15.01
N GLY A 65 5.99 9.47 -15.11
CA GLY A 65 6.61 8.65 -14.08
C GLY A 65 6.87 9.48 -12.82
N TYR A 66 7.00 8.83 -11.67
CA TYR A 66 7.30 9.55 -10.44
C TYR A 66 8.55 10.42 -10.55
N THR A 67 8.44 11.68 -10.14
CA THR A 67 9.60 12.51 -9.84
C THR A 67 10.23 12.09 -8.51
N LEU A 68 11.53 12.38 -8.33
CA LEU A 68 12.21 12.08 -7.06
C LEU A 68 11.53 12.79 -5.89
N GLU A 69 11.02 14.01 -6.09
CA GLU A 69 10.32 14.76 -5.04
C GLU A 69 9.00 14.11 -4.63
N GLU A 70 8.21 13.61 -5.59
CA GLU A 70 7.00 12.84 -5.28
C GLU A 70 7.33 11.54 -4.53
N LEU A 71 8.42 10.86 -4.90
CA LEU A 71 8.88 9.67 -4.19
C LEU A 71 9.33 9.98 -2.77
N ARG A 72 10.10 11.05 -2.55
CA ARG A 72 10.52 11.45 -1.20
C ARG A 72 9.32 11.81 -0.33
N ARG A 73 8.30 12.46 -0.91
CA ARG A 73 7.05 12.71 -0.19
C ARG A 73 6.39 11.39 0.17
N LEU A 74 6.11 10.53 -0.80
CA LEU A 74 5.48 9.25 -0.51
C LEU A 74 6.27 8.41 0.50
N ALA A 75 7.60 8.38 0.40
CA ALA A 75 8.49 7.72 1.35
C ALA A 75 8.32 8.26 2.79
N TYR A 76 8.24 9.58 2.94
CA TYR A 76 8.00 10.22 4.24
C TYR A 76 6.64 9.83 4.83
N ALA A 77 5.57 9.86 4.04
CA ALA A 77 4.25 9.43 4.51
C ALA A 77 4.24 7.94 4.88
N VAL A 78 4.87 7.09 4.07
CA VAL A 78 5.02 5.66 4.35
C VAL A 78 5.74 5.41 5.66
N ALA A 79 6.83 6.15 5.94
CA ALA A 79 7.60 6.02 7.16
C ALA A 79 6.83 6.51 8.40
N THR A 80 6.27 7.71 8.33
CA THR A 80 5.71 8.41 9.50
C THR A 80 4.28 7.96 9.84
N GLU A 81 3.50 7.53 8.84
CA GLU A 81 2.14 7.02 9.01
C GLU A 81 2.11 5.48 9.14
N GLU A 82 3.26 4.80 9.19
CA GLU A 82 3.39 3.33 9.18
C GLU A 82 2.55 2.66 10.28
N LYS A 83 2.56 3.23 11.49
CA LYS A 83 1.76 2.75 12.64
C LYS A 83 0.26 2.71 12.36
N PHE A 84 -0.27 3.63 11.55
CA PHE A 84 -1.69 3.67 11.20
C PHE A 84 -2.00 2.68 10.09
N VAL A 85 -1.13 2.58 9.09
CA VAL A 85 -1.27 1.58 8.04
C VAL A 85 -1.29 0.18 8.64
N LEU A 86 -0.41 -0.13 9.61
CA LEU A 86 -0.40 -1.42 10.29
C LEU A 86 -1.68 -1.73 11.06
N GLN A 87 -2.32 -0.73 11.66
CA GLN A 87 -3.57 -0.90 12.40
C GLN A 87 -4.76 -1.25 11.51
N ILE A 88 -4.75 -0.87 10.24
CA ILE A 88 -5.82 -1.21 9.29
C ILE A 88 -5.62 -2.54 8.58
N LEU A 89 -4.42 -3.15 8.67
CA LEU A 89 -4.12 -4.40 7.99
C LEU A 89 -4.94 -5.57 8.56
N PRO A 90 -5.26 -6.57 7.72
CA PRO A 90 -5.73 -7.86 8.21
C PRO A 90 -4.66 -8.52 9.08
N GLN A 91 -5.08 -9.28 10.09
CA GLN A 91 -4.16 -9.86 11.09
C GLN A 91 -3.06 -10.72 10.44
N GLU A 92 -3.38 -11.43 9.35
CA GLU A 92 -2.43 -12.32 8.67
C GLU A 92 -1.34 -11.55 7.89
N ARG A 93 -1.46 -10.22 7.78
CA ARG A 93 -0.55 -9.36 6.99
C ARG A 93 0.39 -8.51 7.84
N ILE A 94 0.12 -8.35 9.13
CA ILE A 94 0.92 -7.51 10.04
C ILE A 94 2.36 -8.04 10.16
N ASP A 95 2.54 -9.35 10.35
CA ASP A 95 3.86 -9.98 10.53
C ASP A 95 4.34 -10.75 9.28
N ASN A 96 3.65 -10.62 8.15
CA ASN A 96 3.94 -11.48 7.01
C ASN A 96 5.29 -11.12 6.36
N HIS A 97 6.14 -12.12 6.17
CA HIS A 97 7.48 -11.96 5.57
C HIS A 97 7.46 -11.19 4.24
N TYR A 98 6.40 -11.35 3.43
CA TYR A 98 6.28 -10.78 2.09
C TYR A 98 5.78 -9.34 2.04
N CYS A 99 5.35 -8.76 3.17
CA CYS A 99 4.87 -7.38 3.25
C CYS A 99 5.22 -6.73 4.60
N ARG A 100 6.47 -6.92 5.04
CA ARG A 100 6.96 -6.32 6.30
C ARG A 100 6.97 -4.78 6.21
N PRO A 101 6.83 -4.09 7.35
CA PRO A 101 7.14 -2.66 7.47
C PRO A 101 8.45 -2.28 6.77
N CYS A 102 8.53 -1.09 6.18
CA CYS A 102 9.77 -0.56 5.59
C CYS A 102 10.85 -0.38 6.67
N SER A 103 10.46 0.15 7.83
CA SER A 103 11.32 0.30 9.03
C SER A 103 11.80 -1.04 9.60
N PHE A 104 11.14 -2.15 9.28
CA PHE A 104 11.64 -3.48 9.66
C PHE A 104 12.80 -3.94 8.76
N ARG A 105 12.86 -3.45 7.52
CA ARG A 105 13.89 -3.87 6.54
C ARG A 105 15.08 -2.93 6.51
N SER A 106 14.87 -1.62 6.55
CA SER A 106 15.96 -0.65 6.62
C SER A 106 16.29 -0.32 8.07
N GLU A 107 17.53 -0.61 8.44
CA GLU A 107 18.09 -0.20 9.72
C GLU A 107 18.24 1.32 9.80
N GLU A 108 18.64 1.98 8.72
CA GLU A 108 18.78 3.43 8.68
C GLU A 108 17.45 4.14 8.94
N LEU A 109 16.38 3.71 8.25
CA LEU A 109 15.04 4.26 8.46
C LEU A 109 14.56 4.02 9.89
N ARG A 110 14.81 2.83 10.44
CA ARG A 110 14.46 2.50 11.82
C ARG A 110 15.16 3.40 12.82
N LEU A 111 16.45 3.66 12.63
CA LEU A 111 17.24 4.53 13.50
C LEU A 111 16.76 5.99 13.41
N ASP A 112 16.55 6.51 12.21
CA ASP A 112 16.03 7.88 12.03
C ASP A 112 14.65 8.06 12.70
N LEU A 113 13.79 7.03 12.67
CA LEU A 113 12.51 7.04 13.38
C LEU A 113 12.66 6.99 14.92
N GLN A 114 13.63 6.20 15.43
CA GLN A 114 13.88 6.06 16.87
C GLN A 114 14.52 7.31 17.48
N GLU A 115 15.50 7.92 16.81
CA GLU A 115 16.15 9.15 17.26
C GLU A 115 15.12 10.28 17.45
N GLY A 116 14.16 10.38 16.53
CA GLY A 116 13.07 11.34 16.63
C GLY A 116 12.14 11.13 17.84
N GLU A 117 11.96 9.88 18.29
CA GLU A 117 11.18 9.56 19.49
C GLU A 117 11.95 9.87 20.79
N GLU A 118 13.25 9.59 20.84
CA GLU A 118 14.09 9.78 22.03
C GLU A 118 14.34 11.25 22.36
N ASP A 119 14.47 12.11 21.35
CA ASP A 119 14.76 13.53 21.54
C ASP A 119 13.54 14.35 22.04
N ASN A 120 12.38 13.71 22.31
CA ASN A 120 11.11 14.39 22.64
C ASN A 120 10.78 15.51 21.64
N ILE A 121 11.26 15.40 20.41
CA ILE A 121 10.89 16.32 19.34
C ILE A 121 9.41 16.07 19.10
N GLU A 122 8.65 17.16 19.00
CA GLU A 122 7.21 17.11 18.71
C GLU A 122 6.90 16.35 17.40
N HIS A 123 7.94 16.08 16.59
CA HIS A 123 7.91 15.46 15.28
C HIS A 123 9.07 14.45 15.13
N PRO A 124 8.87 13.14 15.40
CA PRO A 124 9.84 12.07 15.12
C PRO A 124 10.29 12.00 13.65
N SER A 125 9.64 12.79 12.80
CA SER A 125 9.79 12.85 11.37
C SER A 125 10.89 13.80 10.88
N SER A 126 11.54 14.60 11.75
CA SER A 126 12.59 15.54 11.32
C SER A 126 13.81 14.84 10.72
N TYR A 127 14.33 13.81 11.37
CA TYR A 127 15.47 13.02 10.87
C TYR A 127 15.15 12.33 9.54
N VAL A 128 13.96 11.72 9.44
CA VAL A 128 13.46 11.12 8.19
C VAL A 128 13.33 12.19 7.09
N ALA A 129 12.80 13.38 7.40
CA ALA A 129 12.71 14.49 6.44
C ALA A 129 14.09 14.96 5.97
N GLU A 130 15.04 15.16 6.88
CA GLU A 130 16.41 15.57 6.56
C GLU A 130 17.11 14.53 5.69
N ARG A 131 16.98 13.24 6.03
CA ARG A 131 17.51 12.14 5.24
C ARG A 131 16.94 12.16 3.83
N LEU A 132 15.62 12.21 3.69
CA LEU A 132 14.94 12.21 2.40
C LEU A 132 15.29 13.43 1.55
N ARG A 133 15.45 14.62 2.15
CA ARG A 133 15.92 15.83 1.45
C ARG A 133 17.33 15.65 0.89
N GLY A 134 18.19 14.90 1.58
CA GLY A 134 19.57 14.62 1.18
C GLY A 134 19.74 13.55 0.09
N ILE A 135 18.78 12.65 -0.09
CA ILE A 135 18.80 11.57 -1.09
C ILE A 135 18.84 12.14 -2.50
N ARG A 136 19.75 11.68 -3.36
CA ARG A 136 20.05 12.34 -4.64
C ARG A 136 19.37 11.70 -5.85
N ASN A 137 18.93 10.47 -5.71
CA ASN A 137 18.34 9.69 -6.79
C ASN A 137 17.42 8.60 -6.23
N GLU A 138 16.68 7.97 -7.14
CA GLU A 138 15.69 6.95 -6.83
C GLU A 138 16.30 5.68 -6.23
N SER A 139 17.52 5.30 -6.63
CA SER A 139 18.21 4.12 -6.06
C SER A 139 18.54 4.32 -4.59
N GLU A 140 19.05 5.50 -4.22
CA GLU A 140 19.29 5.87 -2.82
C GLU A 140 18.00 5.89 -2.00
N LEU A 141 16.87 6.35 -2.58
CA LEU A 141 15.56 6.30 -1.93
C LEU A 141 15.09 4.87 -1.67
N ILE A 142 15.22 4.01 -2.67
CA ILE A 142 14.87 2.60 -2.57
C ILE A 142 15.75 1.89 -1.53
N ASP A 143 17.04 2.20 -1.48
CA ASP A 143 17.94 1.61 -0.48
C ASP A 143 17.56 2.07 0.93
N TYR A 144 17.31 3.37 1.12
CA TYR A 144 16.87 3.90 2.40
C TYR A 144 15.52 3.35 2.87
N MET A 145 14.52 3.22 1.99
CA MET A 145 13.19 2.78 2.42
C MET A 145 13.09 1.27 2.66
N GLN A 146 13.89 0.46 1.96
CA GLN A 146 13.65 -0.98 1.91
C GLN A 146 14.92 -1.83 1.76
N SER A 147 16.11 -1.24 1.88
CA SER A 147 17.42 -1.92 1.70
C SER A 147 17.45 -2.80 0.45
N ASN A 148 16.88 -2.26 -0.64
CA ASN A 148 16.72 -2.92 -1.94
C ASN A 148 15.92 -4.25 -1.91
N ASN A 149 15.20 -4.52 -0.82
CA ASN A 149 14.34 -5.69 -0.63
C ASN A 149 12.92 -5.40 -1.14
N ARG A 150 12.35 -6.34 -1.92
CA ARG A 150 10.99 -6.21 -2.46
C ARG A 150 9.88 -6.71 -1.51
N TYR A 151 10.25 -7.39 -0.42
CA TYR A 151 9.32 -7.98 0.55
C TYR A 151 9.02 -7.00 1.68
N VAL A 152 8.54 -5.82 1.28
CA VAL A 152 8.07 -4.72 2.14
C VAL A 152 6.61 -4.39 1.83
N LEU A 153 5.93 -3.73 2.76
CA LEU A 153 4.53 -3.35 2.64
C LEU A 153 4.30 -2.35 1.51
N TRP A 154 5.21 -1.40 1.35
CA TRP A 154 5.24 -0.42 0.27
C TRP A 154 6.52 -0.60 -0.53
N ASN A 155 6.42 -1.29 -1.67
CA ASN A 155 7.57 -1.60 -2.51
C ASN A 155 7.80 -0.48 -3.55
N PHE A 156 8.91 0.23 -3.38
CA PHE A 156 9.36 1.29 -4.28
C PHE A 156 10.16 0.76 -5.47
N LYS A 157 10.64 -0.49 -5.46
CA LYS A 157 11.51 -1.02 -6.53
C LYS A 157 10.88 -1.02 -7.92
N ASN A 158 9.55 -1.04 -7.97
CA ASN A 158 8.80 -1.07 -9.21
C ASN A 158 8.85 0.28 -9.96
N THR A 159 9.29 1.37 -9.33
CA THR A 159 9.47 2.67 -9.99
C THR A 159 10.62 2.64 -11.00
N GLN A 160 11.64 1.79 -10.75
CA GLN A 160 12.75 1.52 -11.69
C GLN A 160 12.43 0.44 -12.73
N SER A 161 11.24 -0.16 -12.65
CA SER A 161 10.80 -1.21 -13.59
C SER A 161 10.00 -0.62 -14.74
N GLN A 162 9.64 -1.45 -15.72
CA GLN A 162 8.71 -1.05 -16.79
C GLN A 162 7.35 -0.58 -16.29
N SER A 163 6.93 -0.97 -15.07
CA SER A 163 5.64 -0.53 -14.52
C SER A 163 5.66 0.91 -14.01
N GLY A 164 6.81 1.44 -13.56
CA GLY A 164 6.91 2.78 -13.00
C GLY A 164 6.05 3.03 -11.74
N THR A 165 5.66 1.96 -11.02
CA THR A 165 4.65 2.03 -9.94
C THR A 165 5.28 1.93 -8.55
N VAL A 166 4.57 2.42 -7.55
CA VAL A 166 4.75 2.00 -6.15
C VAL A 166 3.69 0.94 -5.86
N GLU A 167 4.09 -0.15 -5.21
CA GLU A 167 3.24 -1.32 -4.97
C GLU A 167 2.93 -1.48 -3.50
N PHE A 168 1.66 -1.39 -3.15
CA PHE A 168 1.16 -1.71 -1.82
C PHE A 168 0.82 -3.19 -1.71
N ARG A 169 1.34 -3.84 -0.67
CA ARG A 169 1.20 -5.27 -0.41
C ARG A 169 0.46 -5.56 0.88
N GLY A 170 -0.49 -4.74 1.32
CA GLY A 170 -1.20 -4.96 2.59
C GLY A 170 -2.51 -5.76 2.48
N GLY A 171 -3.09 -5.86 1.28
CA GLY A 171 -4.35 -6.57 1.08
C GLY A 171 -4.18 -8.09 1.18
N ARG A 172 -5.03 -8.78 1.95
CA ARG A 172 -5.10 -10.26 1.97
C ARG A 172 -5.77 -10.82 0.71
N HIS A 173 -5.91 -12.15 0.63
CA HIS A 173 -6.73 -12.80 -0.39
C HIS A 173 -8.12 -12.15 -0.50
N MET A 174 -8.45 -11.59 -1.67
CA MET A 174 -9.76 -10.98 -1.89
C MET A 174 -10.80 -12.08 -2.14
N ARG A 175 -12.04 -11.80 -1.74
CA ARG A 175 -13.18 -12.73 -1.88
C ARG A 175 -14.39 -12.05 -2.52
N GLY A 176 -14.16 -11.04 -3.37
CA GLY A 176 -15.24 -10.29 -3.97
C GLY A 176 -14.93 -8.81 -4.20
N PRO A 177 -15.83 -8.13 -4.93
CA PRO A 177 -15.56 -6.81 -5.48
C PRO A 177 -15.45 -5.74 -4.40
N VAL A 178 -16.20 -5.85 -3.30
CA VAL A 178 -16.20 -4.85 -2.23
C VAL A 178 -14.82 -4.73 -1.58
N ARG A 179 -14.18 -5.85 -1.24
CA ARG A 179 -12.87 -5.83 -0.58
C ARG A 179 -11.76 -5.43 -1.54
N THR A 180 -11.80 -5.90 -2.78
CA THR A 180 -10.85 -5.48 -3.81
C THR A 180 -10.89 -3.95 -3.98
N LYS A 181 -12.09 -3.38 -4.15
CA LYS A 181 -12.27 -1.94 -4.33
C LYS A 181 -11.84 -1.12 -3.10
N ARG A 182 -12.03 -1.63 -1.88
CA ARG A 182 -11.52 -0.99 -0.63
C ARG A 182 -10.01 -0.77 -0.65
N TRP A 183 -9.25 -1.83 -0.94
CA TRP A 183 -7.79 -1.76 -0.92
C TRP A 183 -7.24 -0.92 -2.06
N ILE A 184 -7.88 -0.96 -3.23
CA ILE A 184 -7.57 -0.04 -4.33
C ILE A 184 -7.79 1.41 -3.87
N ALA A 185 -8.99 1.75 -3.36
CA ALA A 185 -9.31 3.10 -2.94
C ALA A 185 -8.39 3.62 -1.84
N PHE A 186 -8.07 2.78 -0.85
CA PHE A 186 -7.12 3.14 0.20
C PHE A 186 -5.75 3.47 -0.39
N THR A 187 -5.20 2.58 -1.22
CA THR A 187 -3.86 2.74 -1.77
C THR A 187 -3.77 3.98 -2.65
N VAL A 188 -4.75 4.18 -3.54
CA VAL A 188 -4.80 5.34 -4.44
C VAL A 188 -4.94 6.64 -3.65
N ALA A 189 -5.84 6.67 -2.65
CA ALA A 189 -6.03 7.85 -1.81
C ALA A 189 -4.79 8.17 -0.96
N PHE A 190 -4.14 7.16 -0.38
CA PHE A 190 -2.91 7.33 0.41
C PHE A 190 -1.78 7.91 -0.46
N VAL A 191 -1.51 7.28 -1.61
CA VAL A 191 -0.45 7.75 -2.53
C VAL A 191 -0.75 9.16 -3.03
N ASN A 192 -1.99 9.42 -3.44
CA ASN A 192 -2.38 10.73 -3.95
C ASN A 192 -2.38 11.81 -2.87
N LYS A 193 -2.72 11.48 -1.62
CA LYS A 193 -2.54 12.37 -0.46
C LYS A 193 -1.06 12.75 -0.34
N ALA A 194 -0.18 11.76 -0.24
CA ALA A 194 1.23 12.01 0.02
C ALA A 194 1.93 12.87 -1.05
N ILE A 195 1.64 12.63 -2.34
CA ILE A 195 2.36 13.35 -3.41
C ILE A 195 1.84 14.80 -3.62
N GLU A 196 0.53 15.02 -3.43
CA GLU A 196 -0.13 16.31 -3.71
C GLU A 196 -0.11 17.26 -2.51
N GLU A 197 0.13 16.74 -1.31
CA GLU A 197 0.20 17.52 -0.09
C GLU A 197 1.50 18.34 -0.01
N SER A 198 1.37 19.66 -0.10
CA SER A 198 2.49 20.58 0.10
C SER A 198 2.92 20.64 1.57
N GLY A 199 4.19 20.96 1.81
CA GLY A 199 4.74 21.15 3.15
C GLY A 199 4.73 19.89 4.01
N MET A 200 4.70 18.70 3.41
CA MET A 200 4.52 17.45 4.16
C MET A 200 5.61 17.20 5.21
N TYR A 201 6.84 17.65 4.94
CA TYR A 201 7.96 17.59 5.88
C TYR A 201 7.81 18.51 7.10
N ASP A 202 6.93 19.50 7.03
CA ASP A 202 6.76 20.53 8.06
C ASP A 202 5.46 20.32 8.85
N ARG A 203 4.78 19.18 8.63
CA ARG A 203 3.53 18.85 9.32
C ARG A 203 3.78 18.06 10.59
N THR A 204 2.94 18.36 11.58
CA THR A 204 2.69 17.46 12.69
C THR A 204 2.07 16.18 12.14
N VAL A 205 2.74 15.05 12.34
CA VAL A 205 2.18 13.72 12.00
C VAL A 205 0.90 13.53 12.78
N GLU A 206 -0.16 13.01 12.15
CA GLU A 206 -1.40 12.72 12.87
C GLU A 206 -1.09 11.82 14.10
N SER A 207 -1.70 12.16 15.23
CA SER A 207 -1.55 11.37 16.47
C SER A 207 -2.73 10.42 16.67
N ASP A 208 -3.88 10.72 16.05
CA ASP A 208 -5.12 9.95 16.12
C ASP A 208 -5.40 9.23 14.79
N ILE A 209 -5.65 7.92 14.88
CA ILE A 209 -6.00 7.08 13.73
C ILE A 209 -7.37 7.43 13.15
N ASP A 210 -8.32 7.91 13.95
CA ASP A 210 -9.64 8.28 13.45
C ASP A 210 -9.56 9.54 12.59
N GLU A 211 -8.77 10.54 13.00
CA GLU A 211 -8.46 11.73 12.19
C GLU A 211 -7.72 11.36 10.91
N TRP A 212 -6.64 10.57 11.02
CA TRP A 212 -5.89 10.05 9.89
C TRP A 212 -6.80 9.34 8.87
N TRP A 213 -7.72 8.48 9.36
CA TRP A 213 -8.66 7.78 8.49
C TRP A 213 -9.64 8.72 7.80
N GLN A 214 -10.15 9.76 8.48
CA GLN A 214 -11.00 10.75 7.83
C GLN A 214 -10.24 11.55 6.77
N ASN A 215 -8.95 11.85 6.97
CA ASN A 215 -8.11 12.49 5.95
C ASN A 215 -7.97 11.62 4.71
N ILE A 216 -7.71 10.32 4.87
CA ILE A 216 -7.69 9.35 3.76
C ILE A 216 -9.04 9.30 3.03
N ARG A 217 -10.16 9.25 3.76
CA ARG A 217 -11.50 9.27 3.15
C ARG A 217 -11.81 10.57 2.42
N SER A 218 -11.41 11.71 2.98
CA SER A 218 -11.55 13.02 2.35
C SER A 218 -10.78 13.06 1.03
N ARG A 219 -9.56 12.51 1.00
CA ARG A 219 -8.79 12.36 -0.24
C ARG A 219 -9.44 11.40 -1.22
N ALA A 220 -9.95 10.26 -0.77
CA ALA A 220 -10.69 9.36 -1.64
C ALA A 220 -11.92 10.05 -2.27
N LYS A 221 -12.61 10.92 -1.51
CA LYS A 221 -13.76 11.68 -2.00
C LYS A 221 -13.39 12.65 -3.12
N SER A 222 -12.25 13.34 -3.05
CA SER A 222 -11.80 14.20 -4.17
C SER A 222 -11.50 13.40 -5.44
N MET A 223 -11.27 12.09 -5.31
CA MET A 223 -11.07 11.14 -6.41
C MET A 223 -12.34 10.32 -6.75
N ARG A 224 -13.47 10.61 -6.08
CA ARG A 224 -14.75 9.89 -6.21
C ARG A 224 -14.68 8.41 -5.79
N MET A 225 -13.70 8.03 -4.97
CA MET A 225 -13.47 6.66 -4.47
C MET A 225 -13.95 6.44 -3.03
N ASP A 226 -14.53 7.45 -2.38
CA ASP A 226 -14.99 7.36 -0.99
C ASP A 226 -16.10 6.32 -0.80
N GLU A 227 -16.91 6.06 -1.83
CA GLU A 227 -17.93 4.99 -1.79
C GLU A 227 -17.33 3.60 -1.56
N PHE A 228 -16.05 3.40 -1.87
CA PHE A 228 -15.36 2.13 -1.64
C PHE A 228 -14.79 2.02 -0.23
N LEU A 229 -14.57 3.13 0.47
CA LEU A 229 -13.96 3.11 1.81
C LEU A 229 -15.03 3.02 2.91
N PRO A 230 -14.84 2.15 3.92
CA PRO A 230 -15.74 2.12 5.06
C PRO A 230 -15.66 3.40 5.88
N GLY A 231 -16.76 3.73 6.58
CA GLY A 231 -16.82 4.91 7.46
C GLY A 231 -15.78 4.91 8.59
N THR A 232 -15.33 3.73 9.03
CA THR A 232 -14.34 3.55 10.10
C THR A 232 -13.23 2.59 9.67
N TRP A 233 -12.01 2.84 10.15
CA TRP A 233 -10.81 2.09 9.75
C TRP A 233 -10.83 0.64 10.23
N GLN A 234 -11.51 0.31 11.33
CA GLN A 234 -11.59 -1.04 11.87
C GLN A 234 -12.23 -2.02 10.88
N ARG A 235 -13.08 -1.52 9.97
CA ARG A 235 -13.68 -2.33 8.90
C ARG A 235 -12.69 -2.73 7.80
N MET A 236 -11.52 -2.11 7.73
CA MET A 236 -10.43 -2.52 6.83
C MET A 236 -9.71 -3.77 7.34
N ARG A 237 -9.61 -3.95 8.66
CA ARG A 237 -8.99 -5.15 9.27
C ARG A 237 -9.68 -6.44 8.86
N ASP A 238 -10.91 -6.35 8.35
CA ASP A 238 -11.72 -7.47 7.89
C ASP A 238 -11.73 -8.62 8.92
N ILE A 239 -11.83 -8.28 10.22
CA ILE A 239 -11.93 -9.23 11.33
C ILE A 239 -13.10 -10.14 11.00
N VAL A 240 -12.78 -11.40 10.70
CA VAL A 240 -13.77 -12.43 10.44
C VAL A 240 -14.46 -12.67 11.78
N ARG A 241 -15.76 -12.39 11.83
CA ARG A 241 -16.64 -13.03 12.82
C ARG A 241 -17.01 -14.40 12.28
#